data_AF-A0ABD5HIW7-F1
#
_entry.id   AF-A0ABD5HIW7-F1
#
_cell.length_a   1.000
_cell.length_b   1.000
_cell.length_c   1.000
_cell.angle_alpha   90.00
_cell.angle_beta   90.00
_cell.angle_gamma   90.00
#
_symmetry.space_group_name_H-M   'P 1'
#
loop_
_entity.id
_entity.type
_entity.pdbx_description
1 polymer ?
#
loop_
_entity_poly.entity_id
_entity_poly.type
_entity_poly.pdbx_seq_one_letter_code
_entity_poly.pdbx_strand_id
1 'polypeptide(L)'
;MNKLQLEIFMLMVQEGNIHCVSQRLSIEPSSITTSICALENALGFNLIKRGRNIRKVILTEKGHAFYRLAPELLRLLNVIADIRAGIKQPGKSFPPGKIISSAQGNTGRF
;
A
#
# COMPACT_ATOMS: atom_id res chain seq x y z
N MET A 1 5.29 -6.34 -10.64
CA MET A 1 4.38 -5.50 -9.84
C MET A 1 2.94 -5.76 -10.30
N ASN A 2 2.04 -6.13 -9.39
CA ASN A 2 0.60 -6.27 -9.66
C ASN A 2 -0.23 -5.35 -8.75
N LYS A 3 -1.53 -5.20 -9.06
CA LYS A 3 -2.46 -4.34 -8.29
C LYS A 3 -2.53 -4.73 -6.81
N LEU A 4 -2.64 -6.03 -6.51
CA LEU A 4 -2.73 -6.53 -5.15
C LEU A 4 -1.52 -6.16 -4.29
N GLN A 5 -0.30 -6.24 -4.84
CA GLN A 5 0.93 -5.83 -4.16
C GLN A 5 0.90 -4.35 -3.78
N LEU A 6 0.37 -3.50 -4.66
CA LEU A 6 0.22 -2.06 -4.41
C LEU A 6 -0.81 -1.79 -3.30
N GLU A 7 -1.95 -2.49 -3.33
CA GLU A 7 -2.99 -2.38 -2.30
C GLU A 7 -2.48 -2.84 -0.92
N ILE A 8 -1.76 -3.98 -0.88
CA ILE A 8 -1.12 -4.48 0.34
C ILE A 8 -0.12 -3.46 0.88
N PHE A 9 0.70 -2.86 0.01
CA PHE A 9 1.64 -1.81 0.43
C PHE A 9 0.91 -0.59 1.01
N MET A 10 -0.11 -0.08 0.33
CA MET A 10 -0.87 1.08 0.81
C MET A 10 -1.53 0.81 2.15
N LEU A 11 -2.15 -0.36 2.31
CA LEU A 11 -2.80 -0.75 3.56
C LEU A 11 -1.78 -0.97 4.68
N MET A 12 -0.63 -1.55 4.36
CA MET A 12 0.48 -1.72 5.32
C MET A 12 0.98 -0.39 5.87
N VAL A 13 1.09 0.64 5.03
CA VAL A 13 1.49 1.99 5.47
C VAL A 13 0.42 2.63 6.35
N GLN A 14 -0.86 2.41 6.04
CA GLN A 14 -1.97 2.96 6.82
C GLN A 14 -2.09 2.33 8.21
N GLU A 15 -2.01 1.00 8.29
CA GLU A 15 -2.15 0.27 9.55
C GLU A 15 -0.86 0.32 10.40
N GLY A 16 0.30 0.45 9.75
CA GLY A 16 1.60 0.44 10.43
C GLY A 16 1.98 -0.92 11.06
N ASN A 17 1.12 -1.92 10.97
CA ASN A 17 1.28 -3.25 11.56
C ASN A 17 0.84 -4.36 10.60
N ILE A 18 1.77 -5.26 10.27
CA ILE A 18 1.54 -6.40 9.36
C ILE A 18 0.42 -7.33 9.85
N HIS A 19 0.28 -7.52 11.16
CA HIS A 19 -0.76 -8.36 11.74
C HIS A 19 -2.16 -7.77 11.50
N CYS A 20 -2.32 -6.45 11.64
CA CYS A 20 -3.59 -5.77 11.36
C CYS A 20 -3.99 -5.91 9.88
N VAL A 21 -3.01 -5.78 8.97
CA VAL A 21 -3.21 -5.99 7.53
C VAL A 21 -3.63 -7.43 7.22
N SER A 22 -2.97 -8.41 7.85
CA SER A 22 -3.27 -9.84 7.70
C SER A 22 -4.72 -10.15 8.08
N GLN A 23 -5.19 -9.65 9.22
CA GLN A 23 -6.58 -9.82 9.65
C GLN A 23 -7.56 -9.15 8.68
N ARG A 24 -7.24 -7.94 8.22
CA ARG A 24 -8.11 -7.15 7.35
C ARG A 24 -8.24 -7.70 5.94
N LEU A 25 -7.18 -8.30 5.40
CA LEU A 25 -7.17 -8.92 4.07
C LEU A 25 -7.41 -10.44 4.12
N SER A 26 -7.50 -11.03 5.32
CA SER A 26 -7.61 -12.48 5.53
C SER A 26 -6.53 -13.28 4.80
N ILE A 27 -5.28 -12.79 4.83
CA ILE A 27 -4.11 -13.43 4.23
C ILE A 27 -3.00 -13.61 5.26
N GLU A 28 -2.16 -14.62 5.06
CA GLU A 28 -1.02 -14.91 5.94
C GLU A 28 0.01 -13.76 5.98
N PRO A 29 0.58 -13.43 7.16
CA PRO A 29 1.65 -12.42 7.26
C PRO A 29 2.84 -12.68 6.33
N SER A 30 3.18 -13.95 6.11
CA SER A 30 4.24 -14.35 5.18
C SER A 30 3.91 -13.96 3.72
N SER A 31 2.65 -14.09 3.30
CA SER A 31 2.18 -13.65 1.98
C SER A 31 2.26 -12.14 1.80
N ILE A 32 1.95 -11.38 2.86
CA ILE A 32 2.10 -9.92 2.86
C ILE A 32 3.56 -9.53 2.67
N THR A 33 4.47 -10.09 3.46
CA THR A 33 5.90 -9.78 3.34
C THR A 33 6.45 -10.16 1.96
N THR A 34 6.05 -11.32 1.42
CA THR A 34 6.43 -11.77 0.08
C THR A 34 5.94 -10.81 -1.00
N SER A 35 4.71 -10.32 -0.87
CA SER A 35 4.11 -9.35 -1.80
C SER A 35 4.88 -8.02 -1.80
N ILE A 36 5.29 -7.52 -0.63
CA ILE A 36 6.15 -6.33 -0.55
C ILE A 36 7.53 -6.58 -1.14
N CYS A 37 8.15 -7.74 -0.86
CA CYS A 37 9.44 -8.08 -1.48
C CYS A 37 9.34 -8.06 -3.01
N ALA A 38 8.28 -8.66 -3.57
CA ALA A 38 8.07 -8.69 -5.01
C ALA A 38 7.83 -7.29 -5.60
N LEU A 39 7.15 -6.41 -4.85
CA LEU A 39 6.97 -5.01 -5.23
C LEU A 39 8.31 -4.25 -5.23
N GLU A 40 9.08 -4.34 -4.15
CA GLU A 40 10.41 -3.70 -4.03
C GLU A 40 11.37 -4.19 -5.12
N ASN A 41 11.37 -5.49 -5.41
CA ASN A 41 12.17 -6.08 -6.49
C ASN A 41 11.77 -5.54 -7.87
N ALA A 42 10.48 -5.38 -8.13
CA ALA A 42 9.99 -4.81 -9.38
C ALA A 42 10.31 -3.32 -9.53
N LEU A 43 10.38 -2.58 -8.41
CA LEU A 43 10.73 -1.16 -8.38
C LEU A 43 12.25 -0.92 -8.40
N GLY A 44 13.05 -1.91 -7.99
CA GLY A 44 14.50 -1.80 -7.88
C GLY A 44 14.97 -1.04 -6.63
N PHE A 45 14.10 -0.83 -5.64
CA PHE A 45 14.46 -0.18 -4.38
C PHE A 45 13.56 -0.59 -3.22
N ASN A 46 14.08 -0.47 -2.00
CA ASN A 46 13.35 -0.79 -0.77
C ASN A 46 12.37 0.34 -0.41
N LEU A 47 11.12 -0.03 -0.17
CA LEU A 47 10.04 0.82 0.30
C LEU A 47 10.01 0.88 1.83
N ILE A 48 10.33 -0.23 2.49
CA ILE A 48 10.37 -0.33 3.95
C ILE A 48 11.79 -0.59 4.44
N LYS A 49 12.11 -0.10 5.64
CA LYS A 49 13.32 -0.51 6.34
C LYS A 49 13.16 -1.97 6.75
N ARG A 50 14.14 -2.82 6.43
CA ARG A 50 14.17 -4.22 6.86
C ARG A 50 15.01 -4.38 8.12
N GLY A 51 14.54 -5.19 9.05
CA GLY A 51 15.18 -5.41 10.34
C GLY A 51 14.60 -6.66 10.99
N ARG A 52 15.41 -7.33 11.83
CA ARG A 52 15.11 -8.65 12.39
C ARG A 52 13.89 -8.70 13.34
N ASN A 53 13.34 -7.56 13.77
CA ASN A 53 12.25 -7.47 14.76
C ASN A 53 11.29 -6.29 14.49
N ILE A 54 10.97 -6.03 13.23
CA ILE A 54 10.13 -4.89 12.86
C ILE A 54 8.66 -5.24 13.12
N ARG A 55 8.19 -4.95 14.35
CA ARG A 55 6.76 -4.98 14.72
C ARG A 55 5.97 -3.82 14.10
N LYS A 56 6.65 -2.78 13.64
CA LYS A 56 6.08 -1.55 13.08
C LYS A 56 6.66 -1.25 11.71
N VAL A 57 5.81 -1.01 10.73
CA VAL A 57 6.25 -0.67 9.38
C VAL A 57 6.92 0.70 9.40
N ILE A 58 8.19 0.77 8.98
CA ILE A 58 8.93 2.02 8.84
C ILE A 58 9.30 2.19 7.37
N LEU A 59 8.84 3.28 6.75
CA LEU A 59 9.15 3.59 5.37
C LEU A 59 10.59 4.12 5.20
N THR A 60 11.17 3.86 4.04
CA THR A 60 12.36 4.58 3.56
C THR A 60 11.95 5.92 2.95
N GLU A 61 12.90 6.80 2.65
CA GLU A 61 12.63 8.04 1.90
C GLU A 61 11.97 7.76 0.54
N LYS A 62 12.48 6.75 -0.17
CA LYS A 62 11.90 6.27 -1.43
C LYS A 62 10.50 5.70 -1.22
N GLY A 63 10.26 4.99 -0.11
CA GLY A 63 8.95 4.49 0.30
C GLY A 63 7.94 5.61 0.52
N HIS A 64 8.32 6.69 1.20
CA HIS A 64 7.47 7.88 1.35
C HIS A 64 7.15 8.55 0.01
N ALA A 65 8.14 8.71 -0.86
CA ALA A 65 7.93 9.26 -2.20
C ALA A 65 6.97 8.39 -3.02
N PHE A 66 7.17 7.07 -3.00
CA PHE A 66 6.32 6.12 -3.70
C PHE A 66 4.90 6.08 -3.14
N TYR A 67 4.72 6.13 -1.81
CA TYR A 67 3.40 6.15 -1.17
C TYR A 67 2.55 7.35 -1.61
N ARG A 68 3.17 8.52 -1.86
CA ARG A 68 2.45 9.69 -2.41
C ARG A 68 1.94 9.45 -3.84
N LEU A 69 2.61 8.62 -4.62
CA LEU A 69 2.24 8.28 -6.00
C LEU A 69 1.30 7.06 -6.09
N ALA A 70 1.29 6.21 -5.07
CA ALA A 70 0.55 4.95 -5.05
C ALA A 70 -0.96 5.07 -5.34
N PRO A 71 -1.70 6.07 -4.80
CA PRO A 71 -3.13 6.23 -5.11
C PRO A 71 -3.41 6.46 -6.60
N GLU A 72 -2.60 7.30 -7.26
CA GLU A 72 -2.77 7.60 -8.68
C GLU A 72 -2.39 6.39 -9.54
N LEU A 73 -1.32 5.68 -9.17
CA LEU A 73 -0.95 4.43 -9.84
C LEU A 73 -2.07 3.38 -9.71
N LEU A 74 -2.68 3.23 -8.54
CA LEU A 74 -3.80 2.32 -8.32
C LEU A 74 -5.02 2.69 -9.17
N ARG A 75 -5.31 4.00 -9.28
CA ARG A 75 -6.38 4.51 -10.16
C ARG A 75 -6.13 4.13 -11.61
N LEU A 76 -4.91 4.32 -12.11
CA LEU A 76 -4.53 3.94 -13.48
C LEU A 76 -4.65 2.43 -13.71
N LEU A 77 -4.21 1.60 -12.76
CA LEU A 77 -4.36 0.14 -12.84
C LEU A 77 -5.84 -0.29 -12.89
N ASN A 78 -6.73 0.39 -12.17
CA ASN A 78 -8.16 0.15 -12.25
C ASN A 78 -8.73 0.53 -13.63
N VAL A 79 -8.36 1.70 -14.16
CA VAL A 79 -8.76 2.12 -15.51
C VAL A 79 -8.32 1.10 -16.56
N ILE A 80 -7.08 0.60 -16.47
CA ILE A 80 -6.58 -0.46 -17.38
C ILE A 80 -7.41 -1.75 -17.24
N ALA A 81 -7.80 -2.12 -16.02
CA ALA A 81 -8.65 -3.28 -15.78
C ALA A 81 -10.06 -3.10 -16.38
N ASP A 82 -10.65 -1.92 -16.24
CA ASP A 82 -11.95 -1.56 -16.82
C ASP A 82 -11.92 -1.65 -18.35
N ILE A 83 -10.85 -1.12 -18.97
CA ILE A 83 -10.63 -1.19 -20.42
C ILE A 83 -10.55 -2.66 -20.86
N ARG A 84 -9.77 -3.49 -20.16
CA ARG A 84 -9.66 -4.93 -20.47
C ARG A 84 -10.99 -5.67 -20.34
N ALA A 85 -11.85 -5.23 -19.43
CA ALA A 85 -13.19 -5.79 -19.24
C ALA A 85 -14.22 -5.24 -20.25
N GLY A 86 -13.85 -4.31 -21.12
CA GLY A 86 -14.75 -3.71 -22.11
C GLY A 86 -15.76 -2.70 -21.52
N ILE A 87 -15.46 -2.13 -20.35
CA ILE A 87 -16.35 -1.17 -19.67
C ILE A 87 -16.29 0.18 -20.41
N LYS A 88 -17.42 0.63 -20.96
CA LYS A 88 -17.52 1.84 -21.82
C LYS A 88 -17.27 3.18 -21.10
N GLN A 89 -17.20 3.20 -19.76
CA GLN A 89 -16.96 4.40 -18.95
C GLN A 89 -15.95 4.11 -17.81
N PRO A 90 -14.65 3.94 -18.13
CA PRO A 90 -13.64 3.63 -17.13
C PRO A 90 -13.46 4.80 -16.14
N GLY A 91 -13.44 4.49 -14.83
CA GLY A 91 -13.07 5.47 -13.78
C GLY A 91 -14.16 6.39 -13.22
N LYS A 92 -15.47 6.15 -13.44
CA LYS A 92 -16.56 6.98 -12.87
C LYS A 92 -17.06 6.59 -11.47
N SER A 93 -16.59 5.49 -10.86
CA SER A 93 -17.20 4.90 -9.66
C SER A 93 -16.46 5.11 -8.33
N PHE A 94 -15.47 6.00 -8.24
CA PHE A 94 -14.83 6.32 -6.95
C PHE A 94 -14.89 7.81 -6.65
N PRO A 95 -15.81 8.28 -5.79
CA PRO A 95 -15.58 9.54 -5.11
C PRO A 95 -14.33 9.36 -4.21
N PRO A 96 -13.40 10.32 -4.16
CA PRO A 96 -12.35 10.39 -3.15
C PRO A 96 -13.00 10.72 -1.79
N GLY A 97 -13.78 9.78 -1.27
CA GLY A 97 -14.54 9.90 -0.05
C GLY A 97 -13.77 9.29 1.10
N LYS A 98 -13.02 10.15 1.82
CA LYS A 98 -12.61 9.94 3.21
C LYS A 98 -11.45 8.96 3.42
N ILE A 99 -10.24 9.35 3.00
CA ILE A 99 -9.08 9.07 3.86
C ILE A 99 -9.27 9.96 5.07
N ILE A 100 -9.81 9.38 6.15
CA ILE A 100 -9.86 10.00 7.46
C ILE A 100 -8.43 10.33 7.85
N SER A 101 -8.05 11.60 7.66
CA SER A 101 -6.93 12.20 8.34
C SER A 101 -7.26 12.20 9.83
N SER A 102 -6.89 11.13 10.51
CA SER A 102 -6.62 11.17 11.94
C SER A 102 -5.10 11.18 12.13
N ALA A 103 -4.45 12.17 11.53
CA ALA A 103 -3.18 12.66 12.03
C ALA A 103 -3.48 13.54 13.25
N GLN A 104 -3.79 12.89 14.38
CA GLN A 104 -3.72 13.56 15.67
C GLN A 104 -2.39 13.13 16.29
N GLY A 105 -1.50 14.11 16.39
CA GLY A 105 -0.12 13.93 16.79
C GLY A 105 0.01 13.25 18.14
N ASN A 106 0.95 12.31 18.22
CA ASN A 106 1.61 12.01 19.47
C ASN A 106 3.13 12.04 19.25
N THR A 107 3.64 13.26 19.12
CA THR A 107 5.04 13.57 19.42
C THR A 107 5.12 13.77 20.94
N GLY A 108 5.00 12.67 21.68
CA GLY A 108 5.12 12.63 23.13
C GLY A 108 6.44 11.96 23.52
N ARG A 109 7.32 12.75 24.14
CA ARG A 109 8.47 12.34 24.96
C ARG A 109 8.25 10.99 25.66
N PHE A 110 9.25 10.10 25.66
CA PHE A 110 10.26 9.89 26.71
C PHE A 110 11.36 8.98 26.16
#